data_AF-A0A9Q4Q0M5-F1
#
_entry.id   AF-A0A9Q4Q0M5-F1
#
_cell.length_a   1.000
_cell.length_b   1.000
_cell.length_c   1.000
_cell.angle_alpha   90.00
_cell.angle_beta   90.00
_cell.angle_gamma   90.00
#
_symmetry.space_group_name_H-M   'P 1'
#
loop_
_entity.id
_entity.type
_entity.pdbx_description
1 polymer ?
#
loop_
_entity_poly.entity_id
_entity_poly.type
_entity_poly.pdbx_seq_one_letter_code
_entity_poly.pdbx_strand_id
1 'polypeptide(L)' 'MSGTDESSESDVFVTEFPKTGFGIVDYLQGRVHFSIMDQMKLMHKSGMSQAEIKKTLLASITEIIDSFEPESKSP' A
#
# COMPACT_ATOMS: atom_id res chain seq x y z
N MET A 1 31.62 13.57 20.48
CA MET A 1 30.52 14.01 19.60
C MET A 1 29.65 12.79 19.34
N SER A 2 28.48 12.75 19.97
CA SER A 2 27.53 11.64 19.82
C SER A 2 26.77 11.86 18.53
N GLY A 3 27.11 11.12 17.48
CA GLY A 3 26.27 11.01 16.29
C GLY A 3 25.17 10.02 16.63
N THR A 4 24.06 10.53 17.16
CA THR A 4 22.84 9.74 17.28
C THR A 4 22.27 9.69 15.86
N ASP A 5 22.55 8.60 15.15
CA ASP A 5 21.81 8.25 13.94
C ASP A 5 20.34 8.11 14.35
N GLU A 6 19.58 9.17 14.12
CA GLU A 6 18.12 9.12 14.05
C GLU A 6 17.77 8.27 12.83
N SER A 7 17.93 6.95 12.95
CA SER A 7 17.13 5.98 12.20
C SER A 7 15.68 6.26 12.58
N SER A 8 15.10 7.23 11.88
CA SER A 8 13.74 7.68 12.06
C SER A 8 12.81 6.46 12.05
N GLU A 9 11.70 6.52 12.78
CA GLU A 9 10.58 5.56 12.77
C GLU A 9 10.02 5.22 11.37
N SER A 10 10.60 5.80 10.32
CA SER A 10 10.37 5.64 8.90
C SER A 10 10.94 4.36 8.26
N ASP A 11 11.52 3.44 9.03
CA ASP A 11 11.77 2.05 8.57
C ASP A 11 10.43 1.27 8.54
N VAL A 12 9.42 1.94 7.97
CA VAL A 12 8.06 1.50 7.78
C VAL A 12 8.10 0.42 6.73
N PHE A 13 8.26 -0.82 7.16
CA PHE A 13 7.99 -2.08 6.44
C PHE A 13 7.62 -1.86 4.97
N VAL A 14 8.59 -1.63 4.09
CA VAL A 14 8.34 -1.60 2.64
C VAL A 14 8.67 -2.99 2.14
N THR A 15 7.65 -3.82 1.95
CA THR A 15 7.89 -5.13 1.36
C THR A 15 8.26 -4.96 -0.12
N GLU A 16 9.54 -5.15 -0.47
CA GLU A 16 10.00 -5.03 -1.84
C GLU A 16 9.56 -6.23 -2.69
N PHE A 17 8.88 -5.97 -3.83
CA PHE A 17 8.53 -7.00 -4.80
C PHE A 17 9.72 -7.30 -5.74
N PRO A 18 10.04 -8.58 -6.04
CA PRO A 18 11.17 -8.94 -6.91
C PRO A 18 11.07 -8.32 -8.31
N LYS A 19 12.16 -7.72 -8.78
CA LYS A 19 12.19 -6.98 -10.07
C LYS A 19 12.48 -7.88 -11.28
N THR A 20 12.89 -9.13 -11.08
CA THR A 20 13.27 -10.06 -12.15
C THR A 20 12.37 -11.30 -12.15
N GLY A 21 12.08 -11.84 -13.35
CA GLY A 21 11.27 -13.06 -13.51
C GLY A 21 9.75 -12.83 -13.53
N PHE A 22 9.28 -11.59 -13.51
CA PHE A 22 7.85 -11.22 -13.47
C PHE A 22 7.50 -10.23 -14.59
N GLY A 23 6.29 -10.35 -15.14
CA GLY A 23 5.76 -9.38 -16.10
C GLY A 23 5.33 -8.08 -15.39
N ILE A 24 5.09 -7.01 -16.18
CA ILE A 24 4.66 -5.72 -15.62
C ILE A 24 3.34 -5.82 -14.84
N VAL A 25 2.42 -6.68 -15.28
CA VAL A 25 1.15 -6.92 -14.58
C VAL A 25 1.39 -7.58 -13.22
N ASP A 26 2.21 -8.63 -13.17
CA ASP A 26 2.55 -9.32 -11.93
C ASP A 26 3.23 -8.38 -10.94
N TYR A 27 4.14 -7.52 -11.45
CA TYR A 27 4.82 -6.51 -10.67
C TYR A 27 3.85 -5.49 -10.04
N LEU A 28 2.92 -4.95 -10.83
CA LEU A 28 1.93 -3.98 -10.34
C LEU A 28 0.98 -4.63 -9.31
N GLN A 29 0.52 -5.85 -9.57
CA GLN A 29 -0.33 -6.59 -8.64
C GLN A 29 0.39 -6.89 -7.32
N GLY A 30 1.65 -7.30 -7.39
CA GLY A 30 2.48 -7.54 -6.21
C GLY A 30 2.69 -6.29 -5.35
N ARG A 31 2.93 -5.14 -5.98
CA ARG A 31 3.04 -3.86 -5.27
C ARG A 31 1.75 -3.48 -4.54
N VAL A 32 0.60 -3.58 -5.23
CA VAL A 32 -0.70 -3.30 -4.60
C VAL A 32 -0.95 -4.23 -3.41
N HIS A 33 -0.67 -5.52 -3.57
CA HIS A 33 -0.83 -6.50 -2.50
C HIS A 33 -0.01 -6.14 -1.26
N PHE A 34 1.29 -5.87 -1.42
CA PHE A 34 2.17 -5.54 -0.31
C PHE A 34 1.83 -4.18 0.33
N SER A 35 1.49 -3.17 -0.46
CA SER A 35 1.05 -1.88 0.08
C SER A 35 -0.20 -2.02 0.95
N ILE A 36 -1.18 -2.84 0.55
CA ILE A 36 -2.36 -3.14 1.37
C ILE A 36 -1.96 -3.87 2.66
N MET A 37 -1.05 -4.84 2.59
CA MET A 37 -0.54 -5.55 3.77
C MET A 37 0.14 -4.62 4.77
N ASP A 38 1.02 -3.74 4.29
CA ASP A 38 1.77 -2.84 5.14
C ASP A 38 0.84 -1.79 5.78
N GLN A 39 -0.18 -1.33 5.05
CA GLN A 39 -1.26 -0.49 5.60
C GLN A 39 -2.06 -1.22 6.68
N MET A 40 -2.45 -2.49 6.48
CA MET A 40 -3.13 -3.28 7.51
C MET A 40 -2.28 -3.41 8.79
N LYS A 41 -0.97 -3.67 8.66
CA LYS A 41 -0.06 -3.76 9.81
C LYS A 41 0.00 -2.43 10.58
N LEU A 42 0.08 -1.30 9.88
CA LEU A 42 0.09 0.03 10.50
C LEU A 42 -1.23 0.34 11.22
N MET A 43 -2.36 0.06 10.58
CA MET A 43 -3.69 0.29 11.19
C MET A 43 -3.92 -0.60 12.41
N HIS A 44 -3.46 -1.85 12.38
CA HIS A 44 -3.51 -2.73 13.54
C HIS A 44 -2.62 -2.20 14.67
N LYS A 45 -1.41 -1.70 14.36
CA LYS A 45 -0.53 -1.06 15.35
C LYS A 45 -1.14 0.20 15.96
N SER A 46 -2.01 0.91 15.24
CA SER A 46 -2.76 2.06 15.77
C SER A 46 -4.01 1.67 16.58
N GLY A 47 -4.23 0.38 16.86
CA GLY A 47 -5.31 -0.10 17.71
C GLY A 47 -6.64 -0.37 16.99
N MET A 48 -6.68 -0.32 15.65
CA MET A 48 -7.89 -0.68 14.91
C MET A 48 -8.13 -2.19 14.95
N SER A 49 -9.39 -2.59 15.12
CA SER A 49 -9.82 -3.97 14.95
C SER A 49 -9.78 -4.40 13.49
N GLN A 50 -9.72 -5.72 13.23
CA GLN A 50 -9.77 -6.25 11.87
C GLN A 50 -11.02 -5.79 11.09
N ALA A 51 -12.16 -5.62 11.77
CA ALA A 51 -13.40 -5.14 11.16
C ALA A 51 -13.30 -3.68 10.72
N GLU A 52 -12.71 -2.81 11.53
CA GLU A 52 -12.46 -1.41 11.20
C GLU A 52 -11.44 -1.28 10.06
N ILE A 53 -10.34 -2.03 10.13
CA ILE A 53 -9.32 -2.08 9.06
C ILE A 53 -9.98 -2.45 7.72
N LYS A 54 -10.78 -3.51 7.70
CA LYS A 54 -11.49 -3.96 6.49
C LYS A 54 -12.41 -2.87 5.97
N LYS A 55 -13.21 -2.24 6.84
CA LYS A 55 -14.14 -1.18 6.47
C LYS A 55 -13.40 0.02 5.85
N THR A 56 -12.32 0.47 6.47
CA THR A 56 -11.53 1.62 6.03
C THR A 56 -10.84 1.36 4.69
N LEU A 57 -10.19 0.20 4.53
CA LEU A 57 -9.52 -0.16 3.28
C LEU A 57 -10.50 -0.30 2.12
N LEU A 58 -11.64 -0.95 2.34
CA LEU A 58 -12.65 -1.09 1.29
C LEU A 58 -13.21 0.28 0.85
N ALA A 59 -13.51 1.18 1.79
CA ALA A 59 -13.96 2.52 1.46
C ALA A 59 -12.95 3.27 0.59
N SER A 60 -11.67 3.23 0.94
CA SER A 60 -10.61 3.89 0.19
C SER A 60 -10.40 3.28 -1.21
N ILE A 61 -10.41 1.94 -1.32
CA ILE A 61 -10.27 1.26 -2.61
C ILE A 61 -11.48 1.55 -3.51
N THR A 62 -12.70 1.54 -2.95
CA THR A 62 -13.91 1.90 -3.69
C THR A 62 -13.84 3.33 -4.21
N GLU A 63 -13.43 4.30 -3.39
CA GLU A 63 -13.25 5.70 -3.82
C GLU A 63 -12.25 5.83 -4.98
N ILE A 64 -11.12 5.13 -4.93
CA ILE A 64 -10.11 5.12 -6.01
C ILE A 64 -10.71 4.57 -7.31
N ILE A 65 -11.47 3.47 -7.22
CA ILE A 65 -12.12 2.85 -8.38
C ILE A 65 -13.21 3.77 -8.95
N ASP A 66 -14.04 4.34 -8.10
CA ASP A 66 -15.15 5.21 -8.52
C ASP A 66 -14.64 6.52 -9.15
N SER A 67 -13.43 6.95 -8.76
CA SER A 67 -12.75 8.12 -9.33
C SER A 67 -11.95 7.81 -10.60
N PHE A 68 -11.84 6.53 -11.01
CA PHE A 68 -11.10 6.16 -12.20
C PHE A 68 -11.93 6.39 -13.47
N GLU A 69 -11.58 7.44 -14.21
CA GLU A 69 -12.08 7.67 -15.56
C GLU A 69 -11.06 7.11 -16.57
N PRO A 70 -11.38 6.04 -17.32
CA PRO A 70 -10.51 5.60 -18.38
C PRO A 70 -10.46 6.71 -19.44
N GLU A 71 -9.25 7.10 -19.85
CA GLU A 71 -9.02 8.03 -20.97
C GLU A 71 -9.98 7.68 -22.12
N SER A 72 -11.00 8.51 -22.32
CA SER A 72 -11.88 8.36 -23.47
C SER A 72 -11.00 8.61 -24.67
N LYS A 73 -10.74 7.58 -25.48
CA LYS A 73 -10.26 7.81 -26.84
C LYS A 73 -11.26 8.77 -27.47
N SER A 74 -10.87 10.05 -27.59
CA SER A 74 -11.61 10.99 -28.41
C SER A 74 -11.70 10.36 -29.80
N PRO A 75 -12.91 10.28 -30.40
CA PRO A 75 -13.11 9.65 -31.71
C PRO A 75 -12.29 10.33 -32.81
#